data_AF-A0A535NSZ9-F1
#
_entry.id   AF-A0A535NSZ9-F1
#
_cell.length_a   1.000
_cell.length_b   1.000
_cell.length_c   1.000
_cell.angle_alpha   90.00
_cell.angle_beta   90.00
_cell.angle_gamma   90.00
#
_symmetry.space_group_name_H-M   'P 1'
#
loop_
_entity.id
_entity.type
_entity.pdbx_description
1 polymer ?
#
loop_
_entity_poly.entity_id
_entity_poly.type
_entity_poly.pdbx_seq_one_letter_code
_entity_poly.pdbx_strand_id
1 'polypeptide(L)' 'MAEPEQQPHSESHEAFHLPPPSIWPPVLAVGVAVLLIGLILNLLISIAGAVIMVAAIALWVRDARREFAELPE' A
#
# COMPACT_ATOMS: atom_id res chain seq x y z
N MET A 1 -24.60 -51.04 -9.35
CA MET A 1 -23.79 -50.32 -8.35
C MET A 1 -23.13 -49.19 -9.11
N ALA A 2 -23.70 -47.99 -9.06
CA ALA A 2 -23.07 -46.80 -9.64
C ALA A 2 -22.29 -46.14 -8.51
N GLU A 3 -20.97 -46.16 -8.63
CA GLU A 3 -20.06 -45.42 -7.74
C GLU A 3 -20.43 -43.93 -7.84
N PRO A 4 -20.65 -43.21 -6.72
CA PRO A 4 -20.81 -41.76 -6.79
C PRO A 4 -19.46 -41.20 -7.26
N GLU A 5 -19.42 -40.68 -8.48
CA GLU A 5 -18.25 -40.00 -9.00
C GLU A 5 -17.89 -38.85 -8.06
N GLN A 6 -16.83 -39.04 -7.28
CA GLN A 6 -16.25 -38.04 -6.42
C GLN A 6 -15.80 -36.89 -7.31
N GLN A 7 -16.69 -35.91 -7.50
CA GLN A 7 -16.33 -34.63 -8.09
C GLN A 7 -15.18 -34.09 -7.24
N PRO A 8 -13.98 -33.90 -7.80
CA PRO A 8 -12.92 -33.25 -7.07
C PRO A 8 -13.44 -31.84 -6.82
N HIS A 9 -13.84 -31.58 -5.58
CA HIS A 9 -14.10 -30.23 -5.10
C HIS A 9 -12.74 -29.55 -5.20
N SER A 10 -12.46 -28.96 -6.35
CA SER A 10 -11.34 -28.06 -6.53
C SER A 10 -11.64 -26.91 -5.60
N GLU A 11 -11.19 -27.01 -4.35
CA GLU A 11 -10.95 -25.84 -3.54
C GLU A 11 -9.92 -25.03 -4.30
N SER A 12 -10.43 -24.16 -5.17
CA SER A 12 -9.73 -23.00 -5.65
C SER A 12 -9.38 -22.22 -4.39
N HIS A 13 -8.22 -22.55 -3.82
CA HIS A 13 -7.39 -21.57 -3.17
C HIS A 13 -7.08 -20.54 -4.25
N GLU A 14 -8.05 -19.65 -4.48
CA GLU A 14 -7.92 -18.48 -5.31
C GLU A 14 -6.74 -17.75 -4.69
N ALA A 15 -5.57 -17.94 -5.30
CA ALA A 15 -4.32 -17.43 -4.79
C ALA A 15 -4.55 -15.95 -4.57
N PHE A 16 -4.67 -15.55 -3.31
CA PHE A 16 -5.00 -14.19 -2.95
C PHE A 16 -3.87 -13.34 -3.53
N HIS A 17 -4.13 -12.67 -4.66
CA HIS A 17 -3.18 -11.82 -5.34
C HIS A 17 -3.00 -10.58 -4.46
N LEU A 18 -2.17 -10.75 -3.44
CA LEU A 18 -1.71 -9.66 -2.63
C LEU A 18 -0.85 -8.77 -3.52
N PRO A 19 -1.21 -7.47 -3.65
CA PRO A 19 -0.31 -6.54 -4.28
C PRO A 19 1.04 -6.58 -3.55
N PRO A 20 2.15 -6.41 -4.27
CA PRO A 20 3.48 -6.41 -3.68
C PRO A 20 3.54 -5.45 -2.48
N PRO A 21 4.33 -5.77 -1.45
CA PRO A 21 4.37 -5.00 -0.21
C PRO A 21 4.83 -3.55 -0.50
N SER A 22 3.94 -2.58 -0.28
CA SER A 22 4.23 -1.16 -0.48
C SER A 22 4.86 -0.54 0.77
N ILE A 23 6.03 0.10 0.62
CA ILE A 23 6.73 0.79 1.72
C ILE A 23 6.21 2.21 1.98
N TRP A 24 5.42 2.75 1.06
CA TRP A 24 4.95 4.14 1.13
C TRP A 24 3.96 4.45 2.25
N PRO A 25 2.99 3.58 2.59
CA PRO A 25 2.04 3.87 3.68
C PRO A 25 2.73 4.08 5.04
N PRO A 26 3.72 3.26 5.46
CA PRO A 26 4.52 3.54 6.66
C PRO A 26 5.26 4.88 6.61
N VAL A 27 5.90 5.21 5.48
CA VAL A 27 6.63 6.48 5.32
C VAL A 27 5.69 7.67 5.44
N LEU A 28 4.50 7.58 4.86
CA LEU A 28 3.45 8.58 4.99
C LEU A 28 3.02 8.76 6.46
N ALA A 29 2.79 7.66 7.18
CA ALA A 29 2.42 7.71 8.59
C ALA A 29 3.48 8.41 9.45
N VAL A 30 4.77 8.15 9.18
CA VAL A 30 5.88 8.85 9.85
C VAL A 30 5.86 10.35 9.52
N GLY A 31 5.66 10.73 8.26
CA GLY A 31 5.53 12.14 7.87
C GLY A 31 4.38 12.87 8.59
N VAL A 32 3.22 12.22 8.70
CA VAL A 32 2.07 12.74 9.45
C VAL A 32 2.40 12.86 10.94
N ALA A 33 3.02 11.85 11.55
CA ALA A 33 3.41 11.91 12.95
C ALA A 33 4.38 13.07 13.23
N VAL A 34 5.41 13.25 12.39
CA VAL A 34 6.37 14.36 12.50
C VAL A 34 5.68 15.71 12.31
N LEU A 35 4.74 15.83 11.36
CA LEU A 35 3.96 17.05 11.14
C LEU A 35 3.17 17.45 12.40
N LEU A 36 2.45 16.49 13.00
CA LEU A 36 1.62 16.70 14.18
C LEU A 36 2.47 17.04 15.42
N ILE A 37 3.57 16.32 15.63
CA ILE A 37 4.53 16.62 16.71
C ILE A 37 5.13 18.01 16.51
N GLY A 38 5.52 18.33 15.28
CA GLY A 38 6.06 19.64 14.92
C GLY A 38 5.09 20.77 15.22
N LEU A 39 3.79 20.56 15.02
CA LEU A 39 2.77 21.58 15.28
C LEU A 39 2.73 22.01 16.75
N ILE A 40 3.14 21.12 17.65
CA ILE A 40 3.23 21.38 19.09
C ILE A 40 4.59 22.01 19.46
N LEU A 41 5.67 21.55 18.83
CA LEU A 41 7.03 21.92 19.21
C LEU A 41 7.57 23.16 18.48
N ASN A 42 7.51 23.17 17.15
CA ASN A 42 8.07 24.22 16.30
C ASN A 42 7.59 24.11 14.84
N LEU A 43 7.24 25.25 14.24
CA LEU A 43 6.83 25.40 12.84
C LEU A 43 7.85 24.80 11.85
N LEU A 44 9.16 24.88 12.14
CA LEU A 44 10.19 24.29 11.27
C LEU A 44 10.07 22.76 11.18
N ILE A 45 9.75 22.10 12.30
CA ILE A 45 9.54 20.64 12.35
C ILE A 45 8.25 20.28 11.61
N SER A 46 7.19 21.10 11.73
CA SER A 46 5.97 20.93 10.94
C SER A 46 6.24 20.98 9.44
N ILE A 47 7.05 21.95 8.99
CA ILE A 47 7.41 22.07 7.57
C ILE A 47 8.15 20.81 7.11
N ALA A 48 9.11 20.30 7.89
CA ALA A 48 9.80 19.06 7.57
C ALA A 48 8.83 17.87 7.46
N GLY A 49 7.90 17.72 8.41
CA GLY A 49 6.86 16.69 8.35
C GLY A 49 5.94 16.82 7.13
N ALA A 50 5.54 18.04 6.79
CA ALA A 50 4.73 18.32 5.59
C ALA A 50 5.46 17.93 4.30
N VAL A 51 6.75 18.26 4.19
CA VAL A 51 7.58 17.89 3.03
C VAL A 51 7.67 16.37 2.90
N ILE A 52 7.92 15.65 4.00
CA ILE A 52 7.97 14.18 4.00
C ILE A 52 6.61 13.61 3.57
N MET A 53 5.51 14.11 4.14
CA MET A 53 4.16 13.67 3.82
C MET A 53 3.85 13.86 2.32
N VAL A 54 4.13 15.05 1.76
CA VAL A 54 3.88 15.34 0.34
C VAL A 54 4.76 14.47 -0.56
N ALA A 55 6.05 14.32 -0.23
CA ALA A 55 6.96 13.46 -0.99
C ALA A 55 6.52 11.99 -0.97
N ALA A 56 6.09 11.48 0.19
CA ALA A 56 5.58 10.12 0.34
C ALA A 56 4.34 9.90 -0.52
N ILE A 57 3.37 10.82 -0.51
CA ILE A 57 2.17 10.73 -1.37
C ILE A 57 2.56 10.75 -2.84
N ALA A 58 3.43 11.69 -3.25
CA ALA A 58 3.83 11.83 -4.64
C ALA A 58 4.55 10.58 -5.19
N LEU A 59 5.49 10.02 -4.41
CA LEU A 59 6.19 8.80 -4.81
C LEU A 59 5.26 7.59 -4.75
N TRP A 60 4.37 7.51 -3.77
CA TRP A 60 3.40 6.42 -3.68
C TRP A 60 2.47 6.38 -4.90
N VAL A 61 1.91 7.53 -5.28
CA VAL A 61 1.05 7.63 -6.47
C VAL A 61 1.83 7.27 -7.74
N ARG A 62 3.09 7.70 -7.85
CA ARG A 62 3.93 7.34 -8.99
C ARG A 62 4.21 5.84 -9.04
N ASP A 63 4.42 5.20 -7.90
CA ASP A 63 4.67 3.77 -7.78
C ASP A 63 3.43 2.96 -8.15
N ALA A 64 2.28 3.30 -7.55
CA ALA A 64 0.99 2.69 -7.88
C ALA A 64 0.69 2.81 -9.38
N ARG A 65 0.94 3.98 -9.98
CA ARG A 65 0.75 4.17 -11.43
C ARG A 65 1.66 3.30 -12.30
N ARG A 66 2.86 2.94 -11.82
CA ARG A 66 3.76 2.02 -12.53
C ARG A 66 3.24 0.60 -12.45
N GLU A 67 2.82 0.16 -11.27
CA GLU A 67 2.22 -1.16 -11.05
C GLU A 67 0.98 -1.36 -11.94
N PHE A 68 0.08 -0.37 -12.01
CA PHE A 68 -1.10 -0.45 -12.88
C PHE A 68 -0.78 -0.45 -14.38
N ALA A 69 0.34 0.15 -14.80
CA ALA A 69 0.76 0.17 -16.20
C ALA A 69 1.40 -1.15 -16.66
N GLU A 70 1.82 -2.00 -15.72
CA GLU A 70 2.43 -3.31 -15.99
C GLU A 70 1.38 -4.42 -16.15
N LEU A 71 0.11 -4.15 -15.83
CA LEU A 71 -0.98 -5.12 -16.00
C LEU A 71 -1.41 -5.19 -17.48
N PRO A 72 -1.37 -6.38 -18.12
CA PRO A 72 -1.95 -6.56 -19.46
C PRO A 72 -3.48 -6.45 -19.40
N GLU A 73 -4.07 -5.87 -20.45
CA GLU A 73 -5.53 -5.66 -20.65
C GLU A 73 -6.37 -6.93 -20.49
#